data_AF-A0AAV5W8X0-F1
#
_entry.id   AF-A0AAV5W8X0-F1
#
_cell.length_a   1.000
_cell.length_b   1.000
_cell.length_c   1.000
_cell.angle_alpha   90.00
_cell.angle_beta   90.00
_cell.angle_gamma   90.00
#
_symmetry.space_group_name_H-M   'P 1'
#
loop_
_entity.id
_entity.type
_entity.pdbx_description
1 polymer ?
#
loop_
_entity_poly.entity_id
_entity_poly.type
_entity_poly.pdbx_seq_one_letter_code
_entity_poly.pdbx_strand_id
1 'polypeptide(L)'
;MPSTALIKRDWQKQHVYMIQYPRCRTLPNLSPWSLKLETWLRIADIPFTNINNEFKKFSTKKQVPFVELNGRQIADSNVIIETLKQEFGKA
;
A
#
# COMPACT_ATOMS: atom_id res chain seq x y z
N MET A 1 8.15 -15.49 -7.84
CA MET A 1 9.15 -14.52 -8.33
C MET A 1 8.77 -13.14 -7.81
N PRO A 2 9.71 -12.32 -7.31
CA PRO A 2 9.41 -10.94 -6.91
C PRO A 2 8.93 -10.14 -8.13
N SER A 3 8.00 -9.21 -7.93
CA SER A 3 7.47 -8.41 -9.04
C SER A 3 8.56 -7.50 -9.60
N THR A 4 8.72 -7.43 -10.92
CA THR A 4 9.77 -6.64 -11.58
C THR A 4 9.66 -5.12 -11.30
N ALA A 5 8.50 -4.65 -10.82
CA ALA A 5 8.17 -3.24 -10.63
C ALA A 5 8.10 -2.81 -9.15
N LEU A 6 8.92 -3.37 -8.26
CA LEU A 6 8.98 -2.93 -6.87
C LEU A 6 9.62 -1.54 -6.75
N ILE A 7 8.92 -0.63 -6.07
CA ILE A 7 9.40 0.69 -5.69
C ILE A 7 10.41 0.60 -4.55
N LYS A 8 10.16 -0.26 -3.56
CA LYS A 8 11.11 -0.52 -2.48
C LYS A 8 11.76 -1.89 -2.65
N ARG A 9 13.04 -1.89 -3.03
CA ARG A 9 13.84 -3.10 -3.22
C ARG A 9 14.35 -3.70 -1.90
N ASP A 10 14.68 -2.86 -0.92
CA ASP A 10 15.06 -3.26 0.45
C ASP A 10 13.82 -3.46 1.34
N TRP A 11 12.95 -4.38 0.94
CA TRP A 11 11.74 -4.68 1.71
C TRP A 11 12.07 -5.57 2.92
N GLN A 12 11.30 -5.39 3.99
CA GLN A 12 11.36 -6.23 5.18
C GLN A 12 10.22 -7.25 5.12
N LYS A 13 10.49 -8.48 5.58
CA LYS A 13 9.50 -9.55 5.60
C LYS A 13 8.36 -9.17 6.55
N GLN A 14 7.11 -9.38 6.13
CA GLN A 14 5.88 -9.02 6.88
C GLN A 14 5.70 -7.52 7.17
N HIS A 15 6.38 -6.64 6.43
CA HIS A 15 6.16 -5.20 6.54
C HIS A 15 5.42 -4.68 5.31
N VAL A 16 4.35 -3.90 5.52
CA VAL A 16 3.54 -3.36 4.44
C VAL A 16 4.11 -2.02 3.98
N TYR A 17 4.49 -1.92 2.70
CA TYR A 17 4.87 -0.65 2.10
C TYR A 17 3.70 -0.11 1.30
N MET A 18 3.04 0.92 1.81
CA MET A 18 1.90 1.54 1.14
C MET A 18 2.37 2.71 0.28
N ILE A 19 2.16 2.61 -1.03
CA ILE A 19 2.48 3.67 -1.98
C ILE A 19 1.21 4.49 -2.23
N GLN A 20 1.27 5.79 -1.89
CA GLN A 20 0.14 6.70 -2.01
C GLN A 20 0.56 8.09 -2.48
N TYR A 21 -0.43 8.93 -2.80
CA TYR A 21 -0.18 10.33 -3.11
C TYR A 21 0.50 11.06 -1.94
N PRO A 22 1.35 12.06 -2.22
CA PRO A 22 1.98 12.84 -1.17
C PRO A 22 0.91 13.52 -0.32
N ARG A 23 1.14 13.51 0.99
CA ARG A 23 0.24 14.15 1.96
C ARG A 23 0.34 15.66 1.82
N CYS A 24 -0.81 16.34 1.83
CA CYS A 24 -0.87 17.79 1.85
C CYS A 24 -1.05 18.27 3.30
N ARG A 25 -0.71 19.53 3.58
CA ARG A 25 -0.83 20.12 4.93
C ARG A 25 -2.25 20.00 5.51
N THR A 26 -3.26 20.05 4.66
CA THR A 26 -4.68 20.06 5.02
C THR A 26 -5.41 18.75 4.71
N LEU A 27 -4.80 17.84 3.95
CA LEU A 27 -5.44 16.60 3.50
C LEU A 27 -4.49 15.41 3.67
N PRO A 28 -4.92 14.35 4.39
CA PRO A 28 -4.10 13.16 4.58
C PRO A 28 -3.90 12.39 3.28
N ASN A 29 -4.88 12.45 2.35
CA ASN A 29 -4.76 11.87 1.03
C ASN A 29 -5.67 12.56 -0.01
N LEU A 30 -5.27 12.50 -1.28
CA LEU A 30 -6.04 12.99 -2.43
C LEU A 30 -7.00 11.94 -3.01
N SER A 31 -6.79 10.64 -2.72
CA SER A 31 -7.62 9.55 -3.23
C SER A 31 -8.45 8.91 -2.10
N PRO A 32 -9.78 8.79 -2.25
CA PRO A 32 -10.63 8.14 -1.24
C PRO A 32 -10.26 6.68 -1.01
N TRP A 33 -9.76 5.99 -2.04
CA TRP A 33 -9.29 4.60 -1.94
C TRP A 33 -8.03 4.47 -1.07
N SER A 34 -7.15 5.47 -1.14
CA SER A 34 -5.95 5.52 -0.30
C SER A 34 -6.32 5.79 1.15
N LEU A 35 -7.26 6.72 1.40
CA LEU A 35 -7.76 6.99 2.75
C LEU A 35 -8.42 5.75 3.37
N LYS A 36 -9.23 5.01 2.58
CA LYS A 36 -9.85 3.75 3.01
C LYS A 36 -8.77 2.75 3.47
N LEU A 37 -7.76 2.53 2.64
CA LEU A 37 -6.70 1.57 2.92
C LEU A 37 -5.85 1.99 4.13
N GLU A 38 -5.44 3.25 4.22
CA GLU A 38 -4.66 3.77 5.35
C GLU A 38 -5.44 3.64 6.66
N THR A 39 -6.74 3.94 6.63
CA THR A 39 -7.61 3.80 7.80
C THR A 39 -7.74 2.34 8.22
N TRP A 40 -7.96 1.44 7.26
CA TRP A 40 -8.06 0.00 7.55
C TRP A 40 -6.77 -0.58 8.13
N LEU A 41 -5.60 -0.21 7.57
CA LEU A 41 -4.29 -0.63 8.09
C LEU A 41 -4.08 -0.18 9.54
N ARG A 42 -4.51 1.04 9.89
CA ARG A 42 -4.46 1.56 11.26
C ARG A 42 -5.40 0.79 12.19
N ILE A 43 -6.64 0.53 11.76
CA ILE A 43 -7.61 -0.24 12.57
C ILE A 43 -7.12 -1.68 12.78
N ALA A 44 -6.54 -2.29 11.75
CA ALA A 44 -6.00 -3.64 11.82
C ALA A 44 -4.68 -3.72 12.61
N ASP A 45 -4.12 -2.62 13.10
CA ASP A 45 -2.83 -2.57 13.79
C ASP A 45 -1.72 -3.30 13.00
N ILE A 46 -1.68 -3.05 11.68
CA ILE A 46 -0.66 -3.60 10.80
C ILE A 46 0.44 -2.56 10.63
N PRO A 47 1.71 -2.87 10.92
CA PRO A 47 2.80 -1.92 10.69
C PRO A 47 2.94 -1.66 9.19
N PHE A 48 2.80 -0.40 8.81
CA PHE A 48 2.95 0.03 7.42
C PHE A 48 3.85 1.26 7.30
N THR A 49 4.55 1.37 6.18
CA THR A 49 5.31 2.56 5.82
C THR A 49 4.67 3.22 4.61
N ASN A 50 4.33 4.50 4.76
CA ASN A 50 3.87 5.34 3.66
C ASN A 50 5.04 5.78 2.78
N ILE A 51 4.96 5.46 1.51
CA ILE A 51 5.88 5.88 0.46
C ILE A 51 5.13 6.83 -0.46
N ASN A 52 5.63 8.05 -0.59
CA ASN A 52 5.05 9.03 -1.50
C ASN A 52 5.34 8.62 -2.95
N ASN A 53 4.30 8.62 -3.78
CA ASN A 53 4.41 8.27 -5.19
C ASN A 53 4.93 9.41 -6.08
N GLU A 54 5.13 10.60 -5.50
CA GLU A 54 5.58 11.83 -6.20
C GLU A 54 4.76 12.15 -7.46
N PHE A 55 3.50 11.70 -7.51
CA PHE A 55 2.62 11.72 -8.70
C PHE A 55 3.17 11.01 -9.95
N LYS A 56 4.29 10.28 -9.83
CA LYS A 56 4.99 9.61 -10.95
C LYS A 56 4.94 8.09 -10.85
N LYS A 57 4.78 7.54 -9.65
CA LYS A 57 4.82 6.09 -9.40
C LYS A 57 3.41 5.53 -9.34
N PHE A 58 3.11 4.60 -10.23
CA PHE A 58 1.84 3.90 -10.29
C PHE A 58 2.07 2.40 -10.16
N SER A 59 1.04 1.67 -9.77
CA SER A 59 1.10 0.21 -9.77
C SER A 59 1.26 -0.32 -11.19
N THR A 60 1.53 -1.61 -11.31
CA THR A 60 1.54 -2.35 -12.58
C THR A 60 0.25 -2.13 -13.39
N LYS A 61 -0.89 -1.87 -12.70
CA LYS A 61 -2.19 -1.58 -13.30
C LYS A 61 -2.48 -0.08 -13.49
N LYS A 62 -1.48 0.79 -13.28
CA LYS A 62 -1.61 2.26 -13.28
C LYS A 62 -2.59 2.82 -12.23
N GLN A 63 -2.83 2.08 -11.15
CA GLN A 63 -3.75 2.46 -10.06
C GLN A 63 -3.00 2.89 -8.80
N VAL A 64 -3.62 3.78 -8.02
CA VAL A 64 -3.18 4.25 -6.69
C VAL A 64 -4.41 4.24 -5.77
N PRO A 65 -4.34 3.71 -4.53
CA PRO A 65 -3.16 3.20 -3.83
C PRO A 65 -2.74 1.80 -4.30
N PHE A 66 -1.50 1.43 -4.00
CA PHE A 66 -1.02 0.06 -4.06
C PHE A 66 -0.05 -0.23 -2.91
N VAL A 67 0.13 -1.50 -2.57
CA VAL A 67 1.09 -1.91 -1.54
C VAL A 67 2.15 -2.85 -2.10
N GLU A 68 3.28 -2.89 -1.41
CA GLU A 68 4.33 -3.87 -1.60
C GLU A 68 4.49 -4.67 -0.30
N LEU A 69 4.32 -5.98 -0.41
CA LEU A 69 4.42 -6.92 0.70
C LEU A 69 5.26 -8.11 0.24
N ASN A 70 6.31 -8.45 1.00
CA ASN A 70 7.15 -9.64 0.73
C ASN A 70 7.71 -9.69 -0.72
N GLY A 71 8.04 -8.54 -1.30
CA GLY A 71 8.51 -8.44 -2.69
C GLY A 71 7.43 -8.65 -3.75
N ARG A 72 6.15 -8.61 -3.37
CA ARG A 72 4.99 -8.64 -4.27
C ARG A 72 4.29 -7.30 -4.24
N GLN A 73 3.94 -6.80 -5.43
CA GLN A 73 3.12 -5.61 -5.56
C GLN A 73 1.66 -6.01 -5.69
N ILE A 74 0.79 -5.41 -4.88
CA ILE A 74 -0.65 -5.66 -4.87
C ILE A 74 -1.33 -4.32 -5.12
N ALA A 75 -2.10 -4.26 -6.20
CA ALA A 75 -2.92 -3.10 -6.56
C ALA A 75 -4.39 -3.36 -6.20
N ASP A 76 -5.18 -2.29 -6.14
CA ASP A 76 -6.59 -2.26 -5.74
C ASP A 76 -6.83 -2.35 -4.23
N SER A 77 -7.49 -1.35 -3.65
CA SER A 77 -7.69 -1.26 -2.21
C SER A 77 -8.45 -2.45 -1.60
N ASN A 78 -9.40 -3.07 -2.32
CA ASN A 78 -10.16 -4.19 -1.79
C ASN A 78 -9.31 -5.46 -1.81
N VAL A 79 -8.63 -5.72 -2.93
CA VAL A 79 -7.73 -6.88 -3.08
C VAL A 79 -6.59 -6.82 -2.06
N ILE A 80 -6.05 -5.63 -1.81
CA ILE A 80 -5.03 -5.40 -0.78
C ILE A 80 -5.55 -5.80 0.59
N ILE A 81 -6.73 -5.30 0.97
CA ILE A 81 -7.34 -5.63 2.26
C ILE A 81 -7.53 -7.15 2.37
N GLU A 82 -8.15 -7.80 1.38
CA GLU A 82 -8.36 -9.26 1.39
C GLU A 82 -7.06 -10.05 1.52
N THR A 83 -6.02 -9.64 0.79
CA THR A 83 -4.71 -10.29 0.86
C THR A 83 -4.07 -10.11 2.24
N LEU A 84 -4.18 -8.91 2.82
CA LEU A 84 -3.64 -8.64 4.16
C LEU A 84 -4.42 -9.37 5.25
N LYS A 85 -5.74 -9.52 5.10
CA LYS A 85 -6.55 -10.36 5.99
C LYS A 85 -6.07 -11.81 5.97
N GLN A 86 -5.76 -12.35 4.80
CA GLN A 86 -5.24 -13.71 4.64
C GLN A 86 -3.81 -13.87 5.18
N GLU A 87 -2.89 -12.93 4.88
CA GLU A 87 -1.49 -13.00 5.31
C GLU A 87 -1.32 -12.78 6.82
N PHE A 88 -2.07 -11.86 7.41
CA PHE A 88 -1.95 -11.51 8.84
C PHE A 88 -3.03 -12.13 9.73
N GLY A 89 -4.02 -12.83 9.16
CA GLY A 89 -5.12 -13.46 9.90
C GLY A 89 -6.04 -12.47 10.64
N LYS A 90 -6.09 -11.20 10.20
CA LYS A 90 -6.87 -10.14 10.85
C LYS A 90 -8.22 -9.96 10.14
N ALA A 91 -9.32 -9.97 10.90
CA ALA A 91 -10.69 -9.88 10.39
C ALA A 91 -11.22 -8.43 10.38
#